data_AF-A0A143HGP8-F1
#
_entry.id   AF-A0A143HGP8-F1
#
_cell.length_a   1.000
_cell.length_b   1.000
_cell.length_c   1.000
_cell.angle_alpha   90.00
_cell.angle_beta   90.00
_cell.angle_gamma   90.00
#
_symmetry.space_group_name_H-M   'P 1'
#
loop_
_entity.id
_entity.type
_entity.pdbx_description
1 polymer ?
#
loop_
_entity_poly.entity_id
_entity_poly.type
_entity_poly.pdbx_seq_one_letter_code
_entity_poly.pdbx_strand_id
1 'polypeptide(L)'
;MNELNFRPRDLEKAKKEHDCIDTLQKQLAVHIERGNYAMAQICMDDMDKSLKELCKMRHTKRQHERLVKVAKTMNQRGIKSKVVARYV
;
A
#
# COMPACT_ATOMS: atom_id res chain seq x y z
N MET A 1 -2.03 -11.46 3.61
CA MET A 1 -1.99 -9.97 3.70
C MET A 1 -2.73 -9.48 4.95
N ASN A 2 -2.19 -8.50 5.70
CA ASN A 2 -2.87 -7.93 6.88
C ASN A 2 -3.69 -6.69 6.48
N GLU A 3 -5.00 -6.87 6.34
CA GLU A 3 -5.96 -5.85 5.88
C GLU A 3 -6.01 -4.61 6.79
N LEU A 4 -5.62 -4.75 8.05
CA LEU A 4 -5.51 -3.64 9.01
C LEU A 4 -4.41 -2.63 8.66
N ASN A 5 -3.57 -2.87 7.64
CA ASN A 5 -2.58 -1.88 7.18
C ASN A 5 -3.09 -0.97 6.06
N PHE A 6 -4.30 -1.19 5.54
CA PHE A 6 -4.82 -0.46 4.40
C PHE A 6 -6.14 0.26 4.73
N ARG A 7 -6.47 1.29 3.95
CA ARG A 7 -7.79 1.94 4.06
C ARG A 7 -8.82 1.06 3.35
N PRO A 8 -10.11 1.08 3.74
CA PRO A 8 -11.14 0.26 3.08
C PRO A 8 -11.19 0.45 1.56
N ARG A 9 -11.01 1.69 1.07
CA ARG A 9 -10.98 2.00 -0.36
C ARG A 9 -9.76 1.47 -1.11
N ASP A 10 -8.66 1.23 -0.38
CA ASP A 10 -7.39 0.75 -0.97
C ASP A 10 -7.27 -0.78 -0.87
N LEU A 11 -8.17 -1.47 -0.17
CA LEU A 11 -8.08 -2.92 0.08
C LEU A 11 -8.10 -3.75 -1.21
N GLU A 12 -8.99 -3.43 -2.15
CA GLU A 12 -9.09 -4.19 -3.40
C GLU A 12 -7.81 -4.04 -4.24
N LYS A 13 -7.28 -2.81 -4.35
CA LYS A 13 -6.02 -2.55 -5.05
C LYS A 13 -4.86 -3.27 -4.34
N ALA A 14 -4.79 -3.20 -3.02
CA ALA A 14 -3.73 -3.85 -2.26
C ALA A 14 -3.79 -5.39 -2.34
N LYS A 15 -4.99 -5.99 -2.49
CA LYS A 15 -5.13 -7.42 -2.79
C LYS A 15 -4.56 -7.75 -4.17
N LYS A 16 -4.92 -6.98 -5.21
CA LYS A 16 -4.39 -7.16 -6.57
C LYS A 16 -2.85 -7.08 -6.61
N GLU A 17 -2.26 -6.11 -5.92
CA GLU A 17 -0.79 -6.00 -5.85
C GLU A 17 -0.14 -7.19 -5.12
N HIS A 18 -0.78 -7.71 -4.07
CA HIS A 18 -0.29 -8.90 -3.37
C HIS A 18 -0.37 -10.15 -4.25
N ASP A 19 -1.50 -10.37 -4.93
CA ASP A 19 -1.69 -11.50 -5.84
C ASP A 19 -0.71 -11.43 -7.03
N CYS A 20 -0.41 -10.21 -7.50
CA CYS A 20 0.62 -9.95 -8.50
C CYS A 20 2.00 -10.42 -8.02
N ILE A 21 2.40 -10.04 -6.79
CA ILE A 21 3.67 -10.45 -6.18
C ILE A 21 3.74 -11.98 -6.05
N ASP A 22 2.68 -12.64 -5.58
CA ASP A 22 2.65 -14.11 -5.43
C ASP A 22 2.80 -14.82 -6.79
N THR A 23 2.22 -14.25 -7.85
CA THR A 23 2.33 -14.77 -9.22
C THR A 23 3.74 -14.58 -9.78
N LEU A 24 4.29 -13.37 -9.64
CA LEU A 24 5.64 -13.04 -10.10
C LEU A 24 6.71 -13.82 -9.35
N GLN A 25 6.52 -14.12 -8.07
CA GLN A 25 7.43 -14.95 -7.29
C GLN A 25 7.52 -16.38 -7.85
N LYS A 26 6.39 -16.95 -8.27
CA LYS A 26 6.36 -18.28 -8.92
C LYS A 26 7.08 -18.25 -10.28
N GLN A 27 6.83 -17.21 -11.07
CA GLN A 27 7.49 -17.03 -12.37
C GLN A 27 9.00 -16.83 -12.22
N LEU A 28 9.42 -16.04 -11.23
CA LEU A 28 10.82 -15.82 -10.90
C LEU A 28 11.55 -17.15 -10.61
N ALA A 29 10.96 -18.01 -9.77
CA ALA A 29 11.52 -19.33 -9.49
C ALA A 29 11.70 -20.16 -10.76
N VAL A 30 10.68 -20.22 -11.62
CA VAL A 30 10.73 -20.93 -12.91
C VAL A 30 11.81 -20.37 -13.84
N HIS A 31 11.96 -19.04 -13.91
CA HIS A 31 12.98 -18.40 -14.74
C HIS A 31 14.40 -18.68 -14.24
N ILE A 32 14.61 -18.67 -12.92
CA ILE A 32 15.90 -19.01 -12.31
C ILE A 32 16.25 -20.48 -12.56
N GLU A 33 15.30 -21.41 -12.37
CA GLU A 33 15.51 -22.85 -12.64
C GLU A 33 15.89 -23.12 -14.10
N ARG A 34 15.32 -22.34 -15.03
CA ARG A 34 15.62 -22.42 -16.47
C ARG A 34 16.90 -21.68 -16.88
N GLY A 35 17.60 -21.04 -15.95
CA GLY A 35 18.77 -20.20 -16.24
C GLY A 35 18.47 -18.92 -17.03
N ASN A 36 17.19 -18.53 -17.12
CA ASN A 36 16.77 -17.33 -17.84
C ASN A 36 16.79 -16.11 -16.91
N TYR A 37 17.99 -15.64 -16.60
CA TYR A 37 18.20 -14.55 -15.63
C TYR A 37 17.68 -13.20 -16.10
N ALA A 38 17.62 -12.94 -17.41
CA ALA A 38 17.06 -11.71 -17.95
C ALA A 38 15.57 -11.59 -17.61
N MET A 39 14.79 -12.66 -17.78
CA MET A 39 13.38 -12.68 -17.40
C MET A 39 13.19 -12.66 -15.89
N ALA A 40 14.06 -13.35 -15.13
CA ALA A 40 14.05 -13.27 -13.67
C ALA A 40 14.22 -11.82 -13.19
N GLN A 41 15.15 -11.07 -13.80
CA GLN A 41 15.37 -9.66 -13.45
C GLN A 41 14.13 -8.79 -13.75
N ILE A 42 13.46 -9.02 -14.88
CA ILE A 42 12.20 -8.31 -15.20
C ILE A 42 11.12 -8.63 -14.16
N CYS A 43 10.96 -9.90 -13.77
CA CYS A 43 10.01 -10.26 -12.71
C CYS A 43 10.33 -9.56 -11.38
N MET A 44 11.61 -9.44 -11.02
CA MET A 44 12.03 -8.73 -9.81
C MET A 44 11.71 -7.23 -9.87
N ASP A 45 11.94 -6.58 -11.01
CA ASP A 45 11.61 -5.17 -11.21
C ASP A 45 10.10 -4.91 -11.08
N ASP A 46 9.28 -5.81 -11.61
CA ASP A 46 7.82 -5.71 -11.49
C ASP A 46 7.34 -5.99 -10.06
N MET A 47 7.95 -6.94 -9.35
CA MET A 47 7.69 -7.16 -7.92
C MET A 47 8.03 -5.92 -7.08
N ASP A 48 9.16 -5.25 -7.37
CA ASP A 48 9.55 -4.02 -6.68
C ASP A 48 8.53 -2.89 -6.90
N LYS A 49 7.97 -2.75 -8.11
CA LYS A 49 6.89 -1.80 -8.39
C LYS A 49 5.64 -2.08 -7.53
N SER A 50 5.18 -3.33 -7.48
CA SER A 50 4.02 -3.70 -6.66
C SER A 50 4.28 -3.49 -5.15
N LEU A 51 5.49 -3.80 -4.68
CA LEU A 51 5.90 -3.52 -3.29
C LEU A 51 5.89 -2.02 -2.98
N LYS A 52 6.39 -1.18 -3.89
CA LYS A 52 6.35 0.29 -3.74
C LYS A 52 4.92 0.80 -3.65
N GLU A 53 3.99 0.28 -4.46
CA GLU A 53 2.58 0.66 -4.39
C GLU A 53 1.95 0.27 -3.05
N LEU A 54 2.20 -0.95 -2.55
CA LEU A 54 1.74 -1.38 -1.21
C LEU A 54 2.30 -0.48 -0.09
N CYS A 55 3.58 -0.11 -0.18
CA CYS A 55 4.21 0.81 0.75
C CYS A 55 3.56 2.20 0.72
N LYS A 56 3.24 2.74 -0.46
CA LYS A 56 2.52 4.02 -0.61
C LYS A 56 1.14 3.97 0.03
N MET A 57 0.38 2.90 -0.18
CA MET A 57 -0.97 2.76 0.40
C MET A 57 -0.89 2.71 1.94
N ARG A 58 0.08 1.97 2.49
CA ARG A 58 0.31 1.91 3.94
C ARG A 58 0.73 3.27 4.51
N HIS A 59 1.61 4.00 3.82
CA HIS A 59 1.99 5.35 4.22
C HIS A 59 0.78 6.29 4.23
N THR A 60 -0.05 6.23 3.19
CA THR A 60 -1.26 7.04 3.07
C THR A 60 -2.25 6.76 4.20
N LYS A 61 -2.43 5.49 4.59
CA LYS A 61 -3.23 5.14 5.78
C LYS A 61 -2.69 5.82 7.04
N ARG A 62 -1.38 5.69 7.30
CA ARG A 62 -0.74 6.27 8.48
C ARG A 62 -0.91 7.79 8.54
N GLN A 63 -0.78 8.48 7.40
CA GLN A 63 -1.01 9.93 7.32
C GLN A 63 -2.47 10.28 7.60
N HIS A 64 -3.41 9.52 7.02
CA HIS A 64 -4.84 9.73 7.28
C HIS A 64 -5.18 9.53 8.77
N GLU A 65 -4.69 8.47 9.41
CA GLU A 65 -4.88 8.24 10.85
C GLU A 65 -4.28 9.37 11.70
N ARG A 66 -3.10 9.88 11.32
CA ARG A 66 -2.47 11.03 11.96
C ARG A 66 -3.35 12.27 11.85
N LEU A 67 -3.88 12.58 10.66
CA LEU A 67 -4.77 13.71 10.43
C LEU A 67 -6.08 13.58 11.22
N VAL A 68 -6.69 12.40 11.23
CA VAL A 68 -7.90 12.11 12.02
C VAL A 68 -7.65 12.33 13.51
N LYS A 69 -6.48 11.91 14.02
CA LYS A 69 -6.11 12.12 15.43
C LYS A 69 -5.95 13.61 15.74
N VAL A 70 -5.26 14.36 14.89
CA VAL A 70 -5.09 15.81 15.04
C VAL A 70 -6.46 16.52 15.01
N ALA A 71 -7.32 16.17 14.06
CA ALA A 71 -8.67 16.70 13.94
C ALA A 71 -9.49 16.48 15.22
N LYS A 72 -9.44 15.26 15.78
CA LYS A 72 -10.10 14.93 17.06
C LYS A 72 -9.56 15.79 18.21
N THR A 73 -8.25 15.97 18.33
CA THR A 73 -7.64 16.80 19.38
C THR A 73 -8.01 18.28 19.25
N MET A 74 -8.08 18.81 18.01
CA MET A 74 -8.49 20.20 17.78
C MET A 74 -9.98 20.42 18.12
N ASN A 75 -10.85 19.48 17.78
CA ASN A 75 -12.26 19.52 18.15
C ASN A 75 -12.47 19.45 19.66
N GLN A 76 -11.73 18.59 20.36
CA GLN A 76 -11.77 18.50 21.83
C GLN A 76 -11.34 19.80 22.52
N ARG A 77 -10.51 20.62 21.87
CA ARG A 77 -10.06 21.92 22.37
C ARG A 77 -10.99 23.08 21.97
N GLY A 78 -12.17 22.80 21.42
CA GLY A 78 -13.18 23.82 21.06
C GLY A 78 -12.86 24.61 19.78
N ILE A 79 -11.85 24.21 19.01
CA ILE A 79 -11.54 24.81 17.71
C ILE A 79 -12.61 24.36 16.71
N LYS A 80 -13.33 25.30 16.07
CA LYS A 80 -14.44 25.00 15.16
C LYS A 80 -13.99 24.07 14.02
N SER A 81 -14.44 22.81 14.08
CA SER A 81 -14.23 21.71 13.13
C SER A 81 -14.49 22.01 11.64
N LYS A 82 -15.12 23.15 11.31
CA LYS A 82 -15.49 23.55 9.94
C LYS A 82 -14.28 23.71 9.01
N VAL A 83 -13.09 23.99 9.54
CA VAL A 83 -11.87 24.12 8.71
C VAL A 83 -11.22 22.75 8.43
N VAL A 84 -11.36 21.79 9.35
CA VAL A 84 -10.67 20.50 9.29
C VAL A 84 -11.48 19.44 8.52
N ALA A 85 -12.81 19.44 8.65
CA ALA A 85 -13.68 18.45 7.99
C ALA A 85 -13.67 18.51 6.44
N ARG A 86 -13.13 19.58 5.85
CA ARG A 86 -13.00 19.73 4.39
C ARG A 86 -11.78 19.00 3.81
N TYR A 87 -10.84 18.57 4.64
CA TYR A 87 -9.54 18.01 4.25
C TYR A 87 -9.28 16.58 4.78
N VAL A 88 -10.24 15.98 5.50
CA VAL A 88 -10.16 14.60 6.03
C VAL A 88 -10.90 13.65 5.10
#